data_AF-A0A972ZVB5-F1
#
_entry.id   AF-A0A972ZVB5-F1
#
_cell.length_a   1.000
_cell.length_b   1.000
_cell.length_c   1.000
_cell.angle_alpha   90.00
_cell.angle_beta   90.00
_cell.angle_gamma   90.00
#
_symmetry.space_group_name_H-M   'P 1'
#
loop_
_entity.id
_entity.type
_entity.pdbx_description
1 polymer ?
#
loop_
_entity_poly.entity_id
_entity_poly.type
_entity_poly.pdbx_seq_one_letter_code
_entity_poly.pdbx_strand_id
1 'polypeptide(L)'
;MAIAQFVYRGLMVLVVALVPATVLAQMDHGQHEMAAPAQPTQMDHSQHEMAAPGQPAQMDHGQHGDGEHKDHGMILDREGMVMNHNPDRLPGGCGEVSEDVSLDVRVGTKYARTGLTFGYSQHEWRVKPCSRVTVTFINEDQVRHQWMVHGLPKYLYPQGMFHLEVNGGFQKTAAFIVPSDDETLLVHCDISHHMEQGLKGQVVVGGGGPDMPGIPGLYAPRFPDSYD
;
A
#
# COMPACT_ATOMS: atom_id res chain seq x y z
N MET A 1 27.76 -11.46 61.34
CA MET A 1 27.58 -11.77 59.91
C MET A 1 27.92 -10.50 59.12
N ALA A 2 29.09 -10.47 58.49
CA ALA A 2 29.56 -9.36 57.67
C ALA A 2 29.44 -9.78 56.20
N ILE A 3 28.71 -8.98 55.40
CA ILE A 3 28.51 -9.23 53.97
C ILE A 3 29.50 -8.34 53.23
N ALA A 4 30.43 -8.98 52.53
CA ALA A 4 31.47 -8.34 51.72
C ALA A 4 30.88 -7.71 50.46
N GLN A 5 31.19 -6.43 50.23
CA GLN A 5 30.91 -5.71 49.00
C GLN A 5 32.00 -6.05 47.97
N PHE A 6 31.60 -6.66 46.85
CA PHE A 6 32.45 -6.84 45.68
C PHE A 6 32.34 -5.59 44.78
N VAL A 7 33.42 -4.82 44.72
CA VAL A 7 33.61 -3.73 43.75
C VAL A 7 34.48 -4.28 42.62
N TYR A 8 33.86 -4.67 41.50
CA TYR A 8 34.59 -5.03 40.28
C TYR A 8 34.94 -3.77 39.49
N ARG A 9 36.21 -3.34 39.57
CA ARG A 9 36.81 -2.37 38.65
C ARG A 9 37.22 -3.12 37.37
N GLY A 10 36.42 -2.97 36.31
CA GLY A 10 36.68 -3.52 34.98
C GLY A 10 37.31 -2.50 34.05
N LEU A 11 38.54 -2.80 33.67
CA LEU A 11 39.45 -2.09 32.76
C LEU A 11 38.84 -1.82 31.37
N MET A 12 38.81 -0.55 30.96
CA MET A 12 38.43 -0.13 29.60
C MET A 12 39.59 -0.43 28.64
N VAL A 13 39.47 -1.48 27.82
CA VAL A 13 40.42 -1.77 26.74
C VAL A 13 39.92 -1.06 25.48
N LEU A 14 40.56 0.06 25.15
CA LEU A 14 40.36 0.80 23.91
C LEU A 14 41.09 0.06 22.78
N VAL A 15 40.37 -0.69 21.96
CA VAL A 15 40.91 -1.28 20.73
C VAL A 15 40.79 -0.24 19.61
N VAL A 16 41.88 0.50 19.36
CA VAL A 16 42.00 1.36 18.18
C VAL A 16 42.47 0.49 17.02
N ALA A 17 41.54 0.09 16.15
CA ALA A 17 41.87 -0.55 14.89
C ALA A 17 42.33 0.52 13.88
N LEU A 18 43.63 0.51 13.56
CA LEU A 18 44.23 1.28 12.47
C LEU A 18 43.79 0.67 11.13
N VAL A 19 43.03 1.42 10.34
CA VAL A 19 42.70 1.05 8.95
C VAL A 19 43.72 1.75 8.02
N PRO A 20 44.42 1.02 7.13
CA PRO A 20 45.33 1.65 6.19
C PRO A 20 44.54 2.39 5.08
N ALA A 21 44.92 3.65 4.86
CA ALA A 21 44.43 4.48 3.77
C ALA A 21 45.25 4.22 2.49
N THR A 22 44.60 3.71 1.44
CA THR A 22 44.91 3.86 -0.01
C THR A 22 43.94 2.92 -0.74
N VAL A 23 43.10 3.35 -1.67
CA VAL A 23 43.45 3.72 -3.04
C VAL A 23 42.36 4.67 -3.59
N LEU A 24 42.80 5.83 -4.10
CA LEU A 24 42.05 6.67 -5.04
C LEU A 24 42.02 5.98 -6.40
N ALA A 25 40.89 5.40 -6.77
CA ALA A 25 40.60 5.03 -8.15
C ALA A 25 39.82 6.16 -8.81
N GLN A 26 40.35 6.58 -9.96
CA GLN A 26 39.97 7.75 -10.74
C GLN A 26 38.54 7.63 -11.30
N MET A 27 37.82 8.74 -11.28
CA MET A 27 36.64 8.96 -12.12
C MET A 27 37.10 9.05 -13.58
N ASP A 28 36.73 8.05 -14.38
CA ASP A 28 36.80 8.11 -15.84
C ASP A 28 35.42 8.51 -16.37
N HIS A 29 35.36 9.68 -17.02
CA HIS A 29 34.18 10.18 -17.72
C HIS A 29 34.09 9.50 -19.09
N GLY A 30 33.57 8.27 -19.09
CA GLY A 30 33.13 7.58 -20.30
C GLY A 30 31.98 8.34 -20.96
N GLN A 31 32.26 8.92 -22.12
CA GLN A 31 31.33 9.61 -22.99
C GLN A 31 30.30 8.60 -23.54
N HIS A 32 29.06 8.67 -23.04
CA HIS A 32 27.93 8.04 -23.71
C HIS A 32 27.45 8.96 -24.83
N GLU A 33 27.74 8.58 -26.07
CA GLU A 33 27.15 9.16 -27.27
C GLU A 33 25.61 9.09 -27.18
N MET A 34 24.98 10.26 -27.22
CA MET A 34 23.54 10.40 -27.28
C MET A 34 23.07 10.09 -28.70
N ALA A 35 22.42 8.94 -28.88
CA ALA A 35 21.65 8.67 -30.08
C ALA A 35 20.48 9.67 -30.17
N ALA A 36 20.29 10.23 -31.37
CA ALA A 36 19.35 11.31 -31.66
C ALA A 36 17.88 10.97 -31.32
N PRO A 37 17.07 11.95 -30.89
CA PRO A 37 15.64 11.75 -30.69
C PRO A 37 14.92 11.62 -32.04
N ALA A 38 14.15 10.54 -32.19
CA ALA A 38 13.17 10.41 -33.26
C ALA A 38 12.11 11.52 -33.11
N GLN A 39 11.76 12.15 -34.23
CA GLN A 39 10.87 13.31 -34.31
C GLN A 39 9.44 12.96 -33.86
N PRO A 40 8.72 13.87 -33.17
CA PRO A 40 7.30 13.68 -32.88
C PRO A 40 6.49 13.89 -34.17
N THR A 41 5.71 12.88 -34.56
CA THR A 41 4.68 13.03 -35.59
C THR A 41 3.61 13.99 -35.08
N GLN A 42 3.50 15.15 -35.73
CA GLN A 42 2.41 16.09 -35.52
C GLN A 42 1.09 15.42 -35.88
N MET A 43 0.16 15.31 -34.92
CA MET A 43 -1.25 15.07 -35.24
C MET A 43 -1.87 16.40 -35.66
N ASP A 44 -2.26 16.45 -36.93
CA ASP A 44 -3.05 17.52 -37.51
C ASP A 44 -4.51 17.41 -37.04
N HIS A 45 -5.04 18.45 -36.39
CA HIS A 45 -6.43 18.54 -35.93
C HIS A 45 -7.36 19.23 -36.95
N SER A 46 -6.97 19.34 -38.22
CA SER A 46 -7.65 20.20 -39.19
C SER A 46 -8.64 19.47 -40.11
N GLN A 47 -9.53 18.60 -39.61
CA GLN A 47 -10.68 18.11 -40.39
C GLN A 47 -11.92 17.85 -39.52
N HIS A 48 -12.57 18.93 -39.05
CA HIS A 48 -13.98 18.90 -38.69
C HIS A 48 -14.81 19.41 -39.86
N GLU A 49 -15.13 18.52 -40.79
CA GLU A 49 -16.12 18.79 -41.83
C GLU A 49 -17.51 18.71 -41.18
N MET A 50 -18.23 19.85 -41.19
CA MET A 50 -19.56 19.98 -40.62
C MET A 50 -20.59 19.30 -41.53
N ALA A 51 -21.07 18.12 -41.13
CA ALA A 51 -22.22 17.50 -41.77
C ALA A 51 -23.52 18.22 -41.36
N ALA A 52 -24.37 18.47 -42.37
CA ALA A 52 -25.60 19.25 -42.32
C ALA A 52 -26.69 18.70 -41.34
N PRO A 53 -27.62 19.55 -40.84
CA PRO A 53 -28.64 19.13 -39.89
C PRO A 53 -29.83 18.49 -40.60
N GLY A 54 -30.26 17.28 -40.20
CA GLY A 54 -31.56 16.79 -40.64
C GLY A 54 -31.91 15.30 -40.60
N GLN A 55 -31.18 14.40 -39.93
CA GLN A 55 -31.61 12.99 -39.84
C GLN A 55 -31.41 12.40 -38.44
N PRO A 56 -32.44 11.78 -37.82
CA PRO A 56 -32.28 11.12 -36.54
C PRO A 56 -31.58 9.78 -36.75
N ALA A 57 -30.32 9.67 -36.31
CA ALA A 57 -29.67 8.39 -36.13
C ALA A 57 -30.29 7.70 -34.90
N GLN A 58 -31.17 6.73 -35.14
CA GLN A 58 -31.51 5.73 -34.13
C GLN A 58 -30.25 4.92 -33.85
N MET A 59 -29.58 5.20 -32.73
CA MET A 59 -28.58 4.31 -32.17
C MET A 59 -29.29 3.18 -31.45
N ASP A 60 -29.34 2.03 -32.11
CA ASP A 60 -29.69 0.73 -31.55
C ASP A 60 -28.61 0.35 -30.51
N HIS A 61 -28.97 0.38 -29.23
CA HIS A 61 -28.16 -0.19 -28.15
C HIS A 61 -28.35 -1.71 -28.12
N GLY A 62 -27.95 -2.36 -29.21
CA GLY A 62 -27.94 -3.80 -29.35
C GLY A 62 -26.65 -4.41 -28.80
N GLN A 63 -26.79 -5.18 -27.74
CA GLN A 63 -25.96 -6.35 -27.45
C GLN A 63 -24.52 -6.11 -26.95
N HIS A 64 -24.37 -5.64 -25.71
CA HIS A 64 -23.19 -6.03 -24.92
C HIS A 64 -23.46 -7.44 -24.37
N GLY A 65 -22.87 -8.45 -25.01
CA GLY A 65 -22.90 -9.81 -24.52
C GLY A 65 -22.27 -9.89 -23.13
N ASP A 66 -22.95 -10.57 -22.22
CA ASP A 66 -22.46 -11.02 -20.93
C ASP A 66 -21.29 -12.00 -21.13
N GLY A 67 -20.12 -11.46 -21.45
CA GLY A 67 -18.86 -12.19 -21.41
C GLY A 67 -18.38 -12.25 -19.96
N GLU A 68 -18.68 -13.35 -19.27
CA GLU A 68 -17.98 -13.73 -18.04
C GLU A 68 -16.48 -13.91 -18.34
N HIS A 69 -15.72 -12.82 -18.29
CA HIS A 69 -14.27 -12.88 -18.14
C HIS A 69 -13.97 -13.36 -16.71
N LYS A 70 -13.90 -14.68 -16.52
CA LYS A 70 -13.32 -15.31 -15.33
C LYS A 70 -11.80 -15.13 -15.34
N ASP A 71 -11.33 -13.90 -15.23
CA ASP A 71 -9.90 -13.61 -15.21
C ASP A 71 -9.54 -12.78 -13.95
N HIS A 72 -8.68 -13.38 -13.14
CA HIS A 72 -7.92 -12.77 -12.04
C HIS A 72 -8.67 -12.33 -10.77
N GLY A 73 -9.18 -13.28 -9.96
CA GLY A 73 -9.34 -13.08 -8.50
C GLY A 73 -10.03 -11.80 -8.01
N MET A 74 -10.90 -11.21 -8.83
CA MET A 74 -11.52 -9.90 -8.63
C MET A 74 -13.03 -10.06 -8.49
N ILE A 75 -13.61 -9.38 -7.51
CA ILE A 75 -15.06 -9.26 -7.31
C ILE A 75 -15.42 -7.78 -7.40
N LEU A 76 -16.08 -7.38 -8.48
CA LEU A 76 -16.54 -6.02 -8.72
C LEU A 76 -18.07 -5.98 -8.75
N ASP A 77 -18.66 -5.09 -7.97
CA ASP A 77 -20.09 -4.83 -7.93
C ASP A 77 -20.37 -3.36 -7.61
N ARG A 78 -21.64 -3.01 -7.42
CA ARG A 78 -22.09 -1.65 -7.08
C ARG A 78 -21.49 -1.12 -5.77
N GLU A 79 -21.11 -1.99 -4.86
CA GLU A 79 -20.58 -1.63 -3.53
C GLU A 79 -19.08 -1.35 -3.58
N GLY A 80 -18.39 -1.90 -4.57
CA GLY A 80 -16.98 -1.63 -4.86
C GLY A 80 -16.26 -2.88 -5.36
N MET A 81 -14.99 -3.02 -4.99
CA MET A 81 -14.09 -4.01 -5.57
C MET A 81 -13.34 -4.79 -4.47
N VAL A 82 -13.14 -6.08 -4.69
CA VAL A 82 -12.19 -6.91 -3.94
C VAL A 82 -11.19 -7.46 -4.94
N MET A 83 -9.88 -7.35 -4.66
CA MET A 83 -8.86 -8.10 -5.40
C MET A 83 -8.00 -8.93 -4.46
N ASN A 84 -7.64 -10.12 -4.94
CA ASN A 84 -6.76 -11.05 -4.25
C ASN A 84 -7.32 -11.54 -2.91
N HIS A 85 -8.64 -11.77 -2.88
CA HIS A 85 -9.28 -12.48 -1.79
C HIS A 85 -8.64 -13.87 -1.63
N ASN A 86 -8.12 -14.16 -0.44
CA ASN A 86 -7.45 -15.40 -0.13
C ASN A 86 -7.81 -15.86 1.29
N PRO A 87 -8.83 -16.74 1.43
CA PRO A 87 -9.26 -17.23 2.72
C PRO A 87 -8.51 -18.48 3.18
N ASP A 88 -7.71 -19.13 2.35
CA ASP A 88 -7.28 -20.51 2.61
C ASP A 88 -5.88 -20.88 2.13
N ARG A 89 -5.32 -20.19 1.13
CA ARG A 89 -3.99 -20.52 0.60
C ARG A 89 -2.90 -19.89 1.47
N LEU A 90 -2.16 -20.74 2.19
CA LEU A 90 -1.08 -20.31 3.06
C LEU A 90 0.13 -19.77 2.28
N PRO A 91 0.77 -18.69 2.74
CA PRO A 91 2.08 -18.29 2.24
C PRO A 91 3.16 -19.28 2.73
N GLY A 92 4.29 -19.31 2.03
CA GLY A 92 5.48 -20.06 2.42
C GLY A 92 5.91 -19.76 3.86
N GLY A 93 6.34 -20.80 4.56
CA GLY A 93 6.69 -20.75 5.99
C GLY A 93 5.49 -20.90 6.94
N CYS A 94 4.25 -20.80 6.45
CA CYS A 94 3.07 -21.11 7.25
C CYS A 94 2.65 -22.57 7.08
N GLY A 95 2.75 -23.35 8.18
CA GLY A 95 2.24 -24.72 8.22
C GLY A 95 0.72 -24.79 8.40
N GLU A 96 0.15 -23.80 9.11
CA GLU A 96 -1.28 -23.63 9.34
C GLU A 96 -1.61 -22.14 9.59
N VAL A 97 -2.90 -21.81 9.64
CA VAL A 97 -3.36 -20.50 10.10
C VAL A 97 -3.14 -20.42 11.61
N SER A 98 -2.38 -19.42 12.07
CA SER A 98 -2.04 -19.28 13.50
C SER A 98 -3.21 -18.72 14.33
N GLU A 99 -4.02 -17.86 13.72
CA GLU A 99 -5.26 -17.30 14.28
C GLU A 99 -6.12 -16.65 13.18
N ASP A 100 -7.42 -16.55 13.44
CA ASP A 100 -8.35 -15.77 12.64
C ASP A 100 -8.58 -14.40 13.30
N VAL A 101 -8.31 -13.32 12.56
CA VAL A 101 -8.43 -11.94 13.04
C VAL A 101 -9.48 -11.20 12.21
N SER A 102 -10.48 -10.62 12.88
CA SER A 102 -11.48 -9.76 12.24
C SER A 102 -11.14 -8.29 12.49
N LEU A 103 -11.02 -7.50 11.42
CA LEU A 103 -10.76 -6.07 11.47
C LEU A 103 -11.97 -5.28 10.95
N ASP A 104 -12.55 -4.43 11.79
CA ASP A 104 -13.55 -3.45 11.37
C ASP A 104 -12.85 -2.13 11.08
N VAL A 105 -12.61 -1.86 9.81
CA VAL A 105 -11.92 -0.64 9.36
C VAL A 105 -12.94 0.33 8.82
N ARG A 106 -13.14 1.45 9.52
CA ARG A 106 -14.05 2.51 9.10
C ARG A 106 -13.26 3.64 8.44
N VAL A 107 -13.80 4.25 7.41
CA VAL A 107 -13.13 5.34 6.67
C VAL A 107 -14.07 6.49 6.41
N GLY A 108 -13.49 7.69 6.35
CA GLY A 108 -14.16 8.91 5.96
C GLY A 108 -13.56 10.15 6.61
N THR A 109 -14.07 11.31 6.24
CA THR A 109 -13.67 12.62 6.77
C THR A 109 -13.74 12.72 8.29
N LYS A 110 -14.73 12.08 8.92
CA LYS A 110 -14.88 12.08 10.39
C LYS A 110 -13.73 11.41 11.17
N TYR A 111 -12.89 10.62 10.50
CA TYR A 111 -11.74 9.95 11.09
C TYR A 111 -10.41 10.67 10.82
N ALA A 112 -10.44 11.78 10.08
CA ALA A 112 -9.24 12.53 9.76
C ALA A 112 -8.55 13.07 11.03
N ARG A 113 -7.21 13.05 11.03
CA ARG A 113 -6.40 13.78 12.02
C ARG A 113 -6.36 15.27 11.65
N THR A 114 -6.04 16.13 12.61
CA THR A 114 -5.90 17.57 12.37
C THR A 114 -4.96 17.86 11.20
N GLY A 115 -5.41 18.67 10.25
CA GLY A 115 -4.66 19.03 9.05
C GLY A 115 -4.80 18.03 7.88
N LEU A 116 -5.61 16.99 8.03
CA LEU A 116 -5.91 16.01 6.98
C LEU A 116 -7.40 16.02 6.64
N THR A 117 -7.75 15.57 5.43
CA THR A 117 -9.15 15.53 4.98
C THR A 117 -9.81 14.19 5.26
N PHE A 118 -9.06 13.08 5.16
CA PHE A 118 -9.60 11.73 5.35
C PHE A 118 -8.82 10.98 6.44
N GLY A 119 -9.42 9.92 6.98
CA GLY A 119 -8.75 9.02 7.90
C GLY A 119 -9.39 7.63 7.92
N TYR A 120 -8.61 6.67 8.39
CA TYR A 120 -9.11 5.39 8.87
C TYR A 120 -9.42 5.51 10.38
N SER A 121 -10.36 4.73 10.89
CA SER A 121 -10.67 4.69 12.33
C SER A 121 -9.48 4.27 13.19
N GLN A 122 -8.57 3.49 12.61
CA GLN A 122 -7.29 3.06 13.19
C GLN A 122 -6.22 3.13 12.11
N HIS A 123 -4.97 3.36 12.51
CA HIS A 123 -3.83 3.44 11.58
C HIS A 123 -2.81 2.32 11.79
N GLU A 124 -2.97 1.48 12.81
CA GLU A 124 -2.14 0.32 13.08
C GLU A 124 -3.01 -0.88 13.46
N TRP A 125 -2.72 -2.03 12.86
CA TRP A 125 -3.28 -3.32 13.24
C TRP A 125 -2.15 -4.31 13.48
N ARG A 126 -2.07 -4.90 14.68
CA ARG A 126 -1.06 -5.89 15.03
C ARG A 126 -1.64 -7.30 14.95
N VAL A 127 -0.96 -8.20 14.25
CA VAL A 127 -1.39 -9.60 14.07
C VAL A 127 -0.18 -10.52 14.20
N LYS A 128 -0.40 -11.78 14.59
CA LYS A 128 0.68 -12.77 14.56
C LYS A 128 1.08 -13.13 13.13
N PRO A 129 2.27 -13.68 12.92
CA PRO A 129 2.59 -14.31 11.64
C PRO A 129 1.63 -15.45 11.32
N CYS A 130 1.37 -15.68 10.02
CA CYS A 130 0.43 -16.69 9.52
C CYS A 130 -1.05 -16.52 9.94
N SER A 131 -1.44 -15.34 10.43
CA SER A 131 -2.85 -15.06 10.74
C SER A 131 -3.67 -14.90 9.47
N ARG A 132 -4.90 -15.41 9.47
CA ARG A 132 -5.91 -15.06 8.46
C ARG A 132 -6.62 -13.80 8.92
N VAL A 133 -6.44 -12.71 8.19
CA VAL A 133 -7.02 -11.41 8.49
C VAL A 133 -8.24 -11.22 7.60
N THR A 134 -9.42 -11.16 8.22
CA THR A 134 -10.69 -10.82 7.56
C THR A 134 -11.01 -9.36 7.85
N VAL A 135 -11.04 -8.54 6.81
CA VAL A 135 -11.28 -7.10 6.93
C VAL A 135 -12.69 -6.80 6.46
N THR A 136 -13.48 -6.15 7.32
CA THR A 136 -14.72 -5.47 6.94
C THR A 136 -14.41 -4.00 6.80
N PHE A 137 -14.34 -3.53 5.55
CA PHE A 137 -14.06 -2.13 5.24
C PHE A 137 -15.38 -1.38 5.06
N ILE A 138 -15.62 -0.38 5.92
CA ILE A 138 -16.89 0.32 6.06
C ILE A 138 -16.67 1.79 5.67
N ASN A 139 -17.28 2.20 4.56
CA ASN A 139 -17.17 3.58 4.09
C ASN A 139 -18.35 4.40 4.59
N GLU A 140 -18.08 5.28 5.57
CA GLU A 140 -19.08 6.16 6.18
C GLU A 140 -19.06 7.56 5.57
N ASP A 141 -18.30 7.77 4.50
CA ASP A 141 -18.33 8.95 3.65
C ASP A 141 -19.17 8.69 2.39
N GLN A 142 -19.33 9.72 1.54
CA GLN A 142 -19.90 9.62 0.20
C GLN A 142 -18.83 9.51 -0.89
N VAL A 143 -17.55 9.66 -0.52
CA VAL A 143 -16.39 9.52 -1.41
C VAL A 143 -15.92 8.07 -1.41
N ARG A 144 -15.59 7.51 -2.57
CA ARG A 144 -15.03 6.16 -2.68
C ARG A 144 -13.65 6.09 -2.04
N HIS A 145 -13.41 5.06 -1.24
CA HIS A 145 -12.14 4.83 -0.58
C HIS A 145 -11.67 3.40 -0.79
N GLN A 146 -10.38 3.19 -0.55
CA GLN A 146 -9.73 1.89 -0.64
C GLN A 146 -8.93 1.61 0.62
N TRP A 147 -8.77 0.33 0.91
CA TRP A 147 -7.90 -0.23 1.92
C TRP A 147 -7.04 -1.27 1.21
N MET A 148 -5.84 -0.86 0.81
CA MET A 148 -4.88 -1.66 0.06
C MET A 148 -3.69 -1.99 0.95
N VAL A 149 -3.31 -3.27 1.02
CA VAL A 149 -2.11 -3.74 1.72
C VAL A 149 -1.03 -4.04 0.71
N HIS A 150 0.19 -3.56 0.93
CA HIS A 150 1.39 -3.90 0.15
C HIS A 150 2.32 -4.87 0.90
N GLY A 151 3.27 -5.46 0.17
CA GLY A 151 4.33 -6.28 0.75
C GLY A 151 3.96 -7.76 0.93
N LEU A 152 2.80 -8.17 0.40
CA LEU A 152 2.39 -9.57 0.44
C LEU A 152 3.19 -10.43 -0.58
N PRO A 153 3.33 -11.74 -0.36
CA PRO A 153 4.11 -12.60 -1.26
C PRO A 153 3.54 -12.65 -2.69
N LYS A 154 4.33 -12.19 -3.67
CA LYS A 154 3.87 -11.98 -5.07
C LYS A 154 3.37 -13.24 -5.80
N TYR A 155 3.84 -14.41 -5.41
CA TYR A 155 3.39 -15.68 -5.99
C TYR A 155 1.96 -16.06 -5.56
N LEU A 156 1.46 -15.45 -4.48
CA LEU A 156 0.14 -15.69 -3.92
C LEU A 156 -0.79 -14.49 -4.12
N TYR A 157 -0.24 -13.29 -3.98
CA TYR A 157 -0.92 -12.03 -4.17
C TYR A 157 -0.32 -11.31 -5.38
N PRO A 158 -0.97 -11.30 -6.55
CA PRO A 158 -0.53 -10.54 -7.71
C PRO A 158 -0.11 -9.11 -7.33
N GLN A 159 1.05 -8.67 -7.84
CA GLN A 159 1.71 -7.38 -7.50
C GLN A 159 2.13 -7.21 -6.02
N GLY A 160 1.92 -8.23 -5.18
CA GLY A 160 2.24 -8.21 -3.76
C GLY A 160 1.25 -7.39 -2.95
N MET A 161 -0.01 -7.37 -3.38
CA MET A 161 -1.04 -6.53 -2.78
C MET A 161 -2.38 -7.23 -2.58
N PHE A 162 -3.15 -6.73 -1.62
CA PHE A 162 -4.55 -7.07 -1.37
C PHE A 162 -5.37 -5.79 -1.43
N HIS A 163 -6.55 -5.82 -2.05
CA HIS A 163 -7.33 -4.61 -2.33
C HIS A 163 -8.78 -4.75 -1.88
N LEU A 164 -9.25 -3.80 -1.09
CA LEU A 164 -10.66 -3.56 -0.80
C LEU A 164 -11.02 -2.13 -1.20
N GLU A 165 -11.86 -1.96 -2.21
CA GLU A 165 -12.47 -0.69 -2.60
C GLU A 165 -13.94 -0.69 -2.19
N VAL A 166 -14.39 0.42 -1.61
CA VAL A 166 -15.78 0.56 -1.16
C VAL A 166 -16.31 1.94 -1.56
N ASN A 167 -17.39 1.95 -2.33
CA ASN A 167 -18.15 3.15 -2.68
C ASN A 167 -18.78 3.79 -1.44
N GLY A 168 -19.09 5.09 -1.50
CA GLY A 168 -19.67 5.82 -0.39
C GLY A 168 -20.93 5.17 0.17
N GLY A 169 -21.01 5.04 1.50
CA GLY A 169 -22.14 4.44 2.21
C GLY A 169 -22.25 2.91 2.15
N PHE A 170 -21.28 2.20 1.56
CA PHE A 170 -21.24 0.74 1.50
C PHE A 170 -20.19 0.14 2.44
N GLN A 171 -20.14 -1.20 2.46
CA GLN A 171 -19.08 -1.97 3.09
C GLN A 171 -18.74 -3.19 2.23
N LYS A 172 -17.50 -3.67 2.30
CA LYS A 172 -17.11 -4.97 1.74
C LYS A 172 -16.24 -5.73 2.72
N THR A 173 -16.31 -7.06 2.66
CA THR A 173 -15.51 -7.96 3.49
C THR A 173 -14.68 -8.89 2.62
N ALA A 174 -13.40 -9.03 2.95
CA ALA A 174 -12.53 -10.02 2.32
C ALA A 174 -11.38 -10.40 3.26
N ALA A 175 -10.77 -11.56 2.99
CA ALA A 175 -9.68 -12.10 3.78
C ALA A 175 -8.37 -12.20 2.99
N PHE A 176 -7.26 -12.12 3.71
CA PHE A 176 -5.91 -12.48 3.28
C PHE A 176 -5.17 -13.13 4.44
N ILE A 177 -4.00 -13.71 4.17
CA ILE A 177 -3.15 -14.37 5.16
C ILE A 177 -1.79 -13.67 5.15
N VAL A 178 -1.36 -13.19 6.31
CA VAL A 178 -0.07 -12.49 6.47
C VAL A 178 1.11 -13.47 6.41
N PRO A 179 2.33 -13.02 6.05
CA PRO A 179 3.51 -13.88 6.00
C PRO A 179 3.88 -14.49 7.36
N SER A 180 4.81 -15.44 7.31
CA SER A 180 5.39 -16.09 8.50
C SER A 180 6.50 -15.27 9.17
N ASP A 181 7.07 -14.30 8.46
CA ASP A 181 8.13 -13.42 8.95
C ASP A 181 7.56 -12.16 9.64
N ASP A 182 8.40 -11.53 10.46
CA ASP A 182 8.12 -10.23 11.07
C ASP A 182 8.19 -9.12 10.01
N GLU A 183 7.08 -8.44 9.78
CA GLU A 183 6.93 -7.46 8.69
C GLU A 183 6.05 -6.28 9.10
N THR A 184 6.32 -5.10 8.54
CA THR A 184 5.44 -3.92 8.65
C THR A 184 4.90 -3.60 7.26
N LEU A 185 3.64 -3.93 7.02
CA LEU A 185 2.99 -3.84 5.72
C LEU A 185 2.24 -2.51 5.60
N LEU A 186 2.54 -1.74 4.54
CA LEU A 186 1.86 -0.47 4.27
C LEU A 186 0.39 -0.73 3.91
N VAL A 187 -0.49 0.04 4.56
CA VAL A 187 -1.89 0.17 4.17
C VAL A 187 -2.12 1.57 3.60
N HIS A 188 -2.76 1.71 2.46
CA HIS A 188 -3.23 3.02 1.98
C HIS A 188 -4.43 2.93 1.04
N CYS A 189 -4.98 4.09 0.68
CA CYS A 189 -5.88 4.22 -0.46
C CYS A 189 -5.04 4.41 -1.73
N ASP A 190 -5.32 3.70 -2.82
CA ASP A 190 -4.56 3.80 -4.08
C ASP A 190 -4.85 5.12 -4.83
N ILE A 191 -5.96 5.78 -4.52
CA ILE A 191 -6.24 7.14 -4.96
C ILE A 191 -5.23 8.07 -4.29
N SER A 192 -4.20 8.49 -5.06
CA SER A 192 -3.04 9.20 -4.54
C SER A 192 -3.40 10.43 -3.71
N HIS A 193 -4.41 11.20 -4.15
CA HIS A 193 -4.89 12.35 -3.39
C HIS A 193 -5.48 11.94 -2.03
N HIS A 194 -6.24 10.85 -1.95
CA HIS A 194 -6.77 10.37 -0.66
C HIS A 194 -5.66 9.89 0.28
N MET A 195 -4.63 9.25 -0.27
CA MET A 195 -3.44 8.83 0.48
C MET A 195 -2.70 10.04 1.07
N GLU A 196 -2.44 11.07 0.26
CA GLU A 196 -1.81 12.32 0.71
C GLU A 196 -2.65 13.02 1.78
N GLN A 197 -3.97 12.94 1.64
CA GLN A 197 -4.94 13.53 2.55
C GLN A 197 -5.26 12.67 3.80
N GLY A 198 -4.45 11.64 4.08
CA GLY A 198 -4.46 10.94 5.37
C GLY A 198 -4.82 9.47 5.36
N LEU A 199 -5.13 8.88 4.20
CA LEU A 199 -5.42 7.44 4.10
C LEU A 199 -4.13 6.61 3.97
N LYS A 200 -3.40 6.52 5.08
CA LYS A 200 -2.25 5.63 5.29
C LYS A 200 -2.37 4.93 6.64
N GLY A 201 -1.87 3.71 6.74
CA GLY A 201 -1.82 2.90 7.96
C GLY A 201 -0.81 1.77 7.81
N GLN A 202 -0.79 0.85 8.77
CA GLN A 202 0.07 -0.32 8.72
C GLN A 202 -0.56 -1.56 9.35
N VAL A 203 -0.26 -2.72 8.76
CA VAL A 203 -0.42 -4.01 9.43
C VAL A 203 0.95 -4.46 9.90
N VAL A 204 1.12 -4.62 11.20
CA VAL A 204 2.35 -5.11 11.82
C VAL A 204 2.19 -6.59 12.09
N VAL A 205 3.01 -7.40 11.43
CA VAL A 205 3.06 -8.86 11.55
C VAL A 205 4.16 -9.23 12.52
N GLY A 206 3.81 -10.00 13.57
CA GLY A 206 4.75 -10.43 14.59
C GLY A 206 5.47 -9.27 15.29
N GLY A 207 6.81 -9.30 15.27
CA GLY A 207 7.67 -8.24 15.80
C GLY A 207 7.65 -6.94 14.99
N GLY A 208 7.19 -6.98 13.75
CA GLY A 208 7.19 -5.86 12.82
C GLY A 208 8.54 -5.61 12.14
N GLY A 209 8.46 -4.96 10.98
CA GLY A 209 9.60 -4.37 10.29
C GLY A 209 9.84 -2.90 10.69
N PRO A 210 10.72 -2.20 9.96
CA PRO A 210 11.02 -0.79 10.22
C PRO A 210 9.78 0.13 10.19
N ASP A 211 9.83 1.19 10.99
CA ASP A 211 8.77 2.21 11.02
C ASP A 211 8.58 2.88 9.65
N MET A 212 7.32 3.06 9.26
CA MET A 212 6.96 3.73 8.01
C MET A 212 6.63 5.21 8.25
N PRO A 213 7.40 6.15 7.68
CA PRO A 213 7.18 7.57 7.93
C PRO A 213 5.84 8.04 7.35
N GLY A 214 5.25 9.04 8.00
CA GLY A 214 4.05 9.73 7.51
C GLY A 214 2.75 8.95 7.65
N ILE A 215 2.68 7.94 8.52
CA ILE A 215 1.40 7.35 8.94
C ILE A 215 0.77 8.26 10.00
N PRO A 216 -0.45 8.80 9.76
CA PRO A 216 -1.08 9.74 10.68
C PRO A 216 -1.24 9.18 12.10
N GLY A 217 -0.73 9.93 13.08
CA GLY A 217 -0.80 9.57 14.50
C GLY A 217 0.21 8.53 14.97
N LEU A 218 1.07 7.99 14.08
CA LEU A 218 2.14 7.07 14.46
C LEU A 218 3.52 7.68 14.22
N TYR A 219 3.76 8.18 13.01
CA TYR A 219 5.10 8.63 12.59
C TYR A 219 5.04 9.95 11.85
N ALA A 220 6.03 10.81 12.09
CA ALA A 220 6.16 12.10 11.41
C ALA A 220 6.36 11.92 9.90
N PRO A 221 5.91 12.88 9.06
CA PRO A 221 6.24 12.90 7.64
C PRO A 221 7.74 12.88 7.40
N ARG A 222 8.20 12.19 6.35
CA ARG A 222 9.62 12.16 5.96
C ARG A 222 10.13 13.56 5.57
N PHE A 223 9.29 14.34 4.92
CA PHE A 223 9.58 15.71 4.48
C PHE A 223 8.46 16.61 4.99
N PRO A 224 8.59 17.17 6.21
CA PRO A 224 7.59 18.10 6.74
C PRO A 224 7.68 19.45 6.01
N ASP A 225 6.52 20.07 5.77
CA ASP A 225 6.48 21.43 5.26
C ASP A 225 7.01 22.42 6.31
N SER A 226 7.82 23.39 5.87
CA SER A 226 8.21 24.56 6.67
C SER A 226 7.55 25.80 6.08
N TYR A 227 6.82 26.56 6.91
CA TYR A 227 6.13 27.79 6.51
C TYR A 227 6.77 29.05 7.14
N ASP A 228 8.04 28.94 7.55
CA ASP A 228 8.81 30.02 8.17
C ASP A 228 9.19 31.14 7.16
#